data_AF-A0A962BBX8-F1
#
_entry.id   AF-A0A962BBX8-F1
#
_cell.length_a   1.000
_cell.length_b   1.000
_cell.length_c   1.000
_cell.angle_alpha   90.00
_cell.angle_beta   90.00
_cell.angle_gamma   90.00
#
_symmetry.space_group_name_H-M   'P 1'
#
loop_
_entity.id
_entity.type
_entity.pdbx_description
1 polymer ?
#
loop_
_entity_poly.entity_id
_entity_poly.type
_entity_poly.pdbx_seq_one_letter_code
_entity_poly.pdbx_strand_id
1 'polypeptide(L)'
;MDTEPSKDVESKSSTLVSRNITVLGRRTSVRLEPEMWMALRDIARREKCKIHDLCSLIHLRKNKDTSLTAAIRVFLMLYYRAASTEDGHVRAGHGSFDRMMKRARAGWTALGVNAAGGKLLTPETIRLRS
;
A
#
# COMPACT_ATOMS: atom_id res chain seq x y z
N MET A 1 39.88 -25.73 -17.86
CA MET A 1 39.42 -26.43 -16.65
C MET A 1 39.21 -25.36 -15.59
N ASP A 2 38.29 -24.41 -15.78
CA ASP A 2 36.81 -24.56 -15.72
C ASP A 2 36.44 -24.99 -14.30
N THR A 3 35.71 -24.27 -13.44
CA THR A 3 34.76 -23.16 -13.62
C THR A 3 34.54 -22.58 -12.21
N GLU A 4 34.59 -21.25 -12.00
CA GLU A 4 34.00 -20.67 -10.78
C GLU A 4 32.48 -20.63 -10.95
N PRO A 5 31.68 -21.10 -9.96
CA PRO A 5 30.24 -20.98 -10.05
C PRO A 5 29.86 -19.50 -9.82
N SER A 6 29.53 -18.82 -10.91
CA SER A 6 28.80 -17.55 -10.90
C SER A 6 27.48 -17.78 -10.17
N LYS A 7 27.41 -17.33 -8.92
CA LYS A 7 26.15 -17.27 -8.16
C LYS A 7 25.24 -16.30 -8.89
N ASP A 8 24.23 -16.85 -9.56
CA ASP A 8 23.05 -16.11 -9.99
C ASP A 8 22.53 -15.32 -8.78
N VAL A 9 22.73 -14.01 -8.82
CA VAL A 9 22.11 -13.10 -7.85
C VAL A 9 20.63 -13.11 -8.19
N GLU A 10 19.88 -13.97 -7.52
CA GLU A 10 18.42 -14.01 -7.55
C GLU A 10 17.92 -12.62 -7.09
N SER A 11 17.67 -11.76 -8.09
CA SER A 11 17.11 -10.44 -7.92
C SER A 11 15.74 -10.60 -7.30
N LYS A 12 15.61 -10.40 -5.98
CA LYS A 12 14.35 -10.28 -5.26
C LYS A 12 13.36 -9.48 -6.11
N SER A 13 12.38 -10.15 -6.70
CA SER A 13 11.42 -9.52 -7.60
C SER A 13 10.61 -8.52 -6.79
N SER A 14 10.87 -7.24 -7.02
CA SER A 14 10.09 -6.16 -6.41
C SER A 14 8.64 -6.32 -6.85
N THR A 15 7.71 -6.31 -5.89
CA THR A 15 6.25 -6.37 -6.15
C THR A 15 5.72 -5.17 -6.95
N LEU A 16 6.57 -4.16 -7.20
CA LEU A 16 6.24 -2.94 -7.93
C LEU A 16 6.27 -3.15 -9.45
N VAL A 17 5.20 -2.73 -10.12
CA VAL A 17 5.08 -2.73 -11.58
C VAL A 17 5.50 -1.36 -12.14
N SER A 18 6.47 -1.37 -13.06
CA SER A 18 6.91 -0.17 -13.78
C SER A 18 6.04 0.09 -15.00
N ARG A 19 5.59 1.34 -15.21
CA ARG A 19 4.87 1.75 -16.42
C ARG A 19 5.30 3.14 -16.87
N ASN A 20 5.24 3.35 -18.18
CA ASN A 20 5.48 4.66 -18.78
C ASN A 20 4.18 5.46 -18.86
N ILE A 21 4.25 6.72 -18.42
CA ILE A 21 3.18 7.70 -18.52
C ILE A 21 3.73 9.00 -19.11
N THR A 22 2.91 9.76 -19.82
CA THR A 22 3.23 11.14 -20.20
C THR A 22 2.85 12.08 -19.06
N VAL A 23 3.79 12.92 -18.64
CA VAL A 23 3.63 13.95 -17.60
C VAL A 23 4.11 15.26 -18.18
N LEU A 24 3.21 16.23 -18.33
CA LEU A 24 3.51 17.54 -18.97
C LEU A 24 4.28 17.40 -20.29
N GLY A 25 3.82 16.47 -21.15
CA GLY A 25 4.44 16.17 -22.45
C GLY A 25 5.71 15.32 -22.40
N ARG A 26 6.23 14.98 -21.20
CA ARG A 26 7.46 14.18 -21.05
C ARG A 26 7.13 12.73 -20.67
N ARG A 27 7.72 11.76 -21.37
CA ARG A 27 7.62 10.34 -21.01
C ARG A 27 8.35 10.10 -19.69
N THR A 28 7.64 9.59 -18.70
CA THR A 28 8.12 9.36 -17.34
C THR A 28 7.80 7.93 -16.94
N SER A 29 8.80 7.21 -16.44
CA SER A 29 8.64 5.86 -15.89
C SER A 29 8.27 5.95 -14.40
N VAL A 30 7.21 5.27 -14.00
CA VAL A 30 6.70 5.25 -12.62
C VAL A 30 6.57 3.81 -12.14
N ARG A 31 6.93 3.53 -10.88
CA ARG A 31 6.84 2.21 -10.24
C ARG A 31 5.86 2.21 -9.08
N LEU A 32 4.77 1.45 -9.21
CA LEU A 32 3.70 1.33 -8.21
C LEU A 32 3.25 -0.12 -8.07
N GLU A 33 2.67 -0.42 -6.92
CA GLU A 33 1.94 -1.64 -6.63
C GLU A 33 0.79 -1.82 -7.65
N PRO A 34 0.46 -3.05 -8.08
CA PRO A 34 -0.63 -3.31 -9.02
C PRO A 34 -1.97 -2.66 -8.63
N GLU A 35 -2.30 -2.70 -7.34
CA GLU A 35 -3.53 -2.16 -6.76
C GLU A 35 -3.56 -0.63 -6.84
N MET A 36 -2.40 0.03 -6.69
CA MET A 36 -2.30 1.48 -6.85
C MET A 36 -2.47 1.89 -8.33
N TRP A 37 -1.98 1.08 -9.27
CA TRP A 37 -2.27 1.29 -10.69
C TRP A 37 -3.75 1.13 -11.03
N MET A 38 -4.44 0.19 -10.39
CA MET A 38 -5.88 0.02 -10.55
C MET A 38 -6.63 1.23 -9.97
N ALA A 39 -6.31 1.62 -8.73
CA ALA A 39 -6.86 2.79 -8.08
C ALA A 39 -6.69 4.07 -8.92
N LEU A 40 -5.52 4.29 -9.51
CA LEU A 40 -5.26 5.44 -10.39
C LEU A 40 -6.17 5.43 -11.64
N ARG A 41 -6.40 4.25 -12.24
CA ARG A 41 -7.33 4.11 -13.37
C ARG A 41 -8.78 4.32 -12.94
N ASP A 42 -9.16 3.86 -11.77
CA ASP A 42 -10.51 4.05 -11.24
C ASP A 42 -10.83 5.51 -10.98
N ILE A 43 -9.86 6.25 -10.42
CA ILE A 43 -9.98 7.69 -10.23
C ILE A 43 -10.06 8.39 -11.58
N ALA A 44 -9.15 8.10 -12.52
CA ALA A 44 -9.17 8.73 -13.84
C ALA A 44 -10.51 8.50 -14.56
N ARG A 45 -11.08 7.30 -14.47
CA ARG A 45 -12.41 6.98 -15.00
C ARG A 45 -13.51 7.80 -14.32
N ARG A 46 -13.49 7.88 -12.98
CA ARG A 46 -14.48 8.63 -12.18
C ARG A 46 -14.43 10.13 -12.48
N GLU A 47 -13.23 10.67 -12.65
CA GLU A 47 -12.97 12.08 -12.99
C GLU A 47 -13.05 12.37 -14.50
N LYS A 48 -13.37 11.36 -15.31
CA LYS A 48 -13.49 11.48 -16.78
C LYS A 48 -12.23 12.08 -17.44
N CYS A 49 -11.05 11.73 -16.95
CA CYS A 49 -9.76 12.18 -17.48
C CYS A 49 -8.83 11.01 -17.81
N LYS A 50 -7.72 11.26 -18.50
CA LYS A 50 -6.69 10.22 -18.74
C LYS A 50 -5.76 10.15 -17.53
N ILE A 51 -5.16 8.97 -17.31
CA ILE A 51 -4.13 8.80 -16.26
C ILE A 51 -2.96 9.76 -16.44
N HIS A 52 -2.64 10.14 -17.69
CA HIS A 52 -1.58 11.09 -18.03
C HIS A 52 -1.89 12.51 -17.55
N ASP A 53 -3.14 12.94 -17.72
CA ASP A 53 -3.61 14.26 -17.30
C ASP A 53 -3.64 14.32 -15.77
N LEU A 54 -4.13 13.27 -15.13
CA LEU A 54 -4.13 13.14 -13.68
C LEU A 54 -2.72 13.18 -13.09
N CYS A 55 -1.77 12.41 -13.63
CA CYS A 55 -0.38 12.44 -13.17
C CYS A 55 0.30 13.79 -13.44
N SER A 56 -0.06 14.47 -14.53
CA SER A 56 0.41 15.83 -14.81
C SER A 56 -0.12 16.81 -13.75
N LEU A 57 -1.39 16.71 -13.37
CA LEU A 57 -1.96 17.52 -12.30
C LEU A 57 -1.27 17.29 -10.96
N ILE A 58 -1.01 16.03 -10.57
CA ILE A 58 -0.30 15.80 -9.29
C ILE A 58 1.15 16.30 -9.38
N HIS A 59 1.80 16.18 -10.54
CA HIS A 59 3.15 16.74 -10.75
C HIS A 59 3.18 18.27 -10.59
N LEU A 60 2.15 18.99 -11.05
CA LEU A 60 2.03 20.43 -10.89
C LEU A 60 1.80 20.85 -9.43
N ARG A 61 1.13 20.00 -8.64
CA ARG A 61 0.72 20.33 -7.26
C ARG A 61 1.63 19.78 -6.16
N LYS A 62 2.44 18.77 -6.45
CA LYS A 62 3.34 18.17 -5.46
C LYS A 62 4.36 19.20 -4.95
N ASN A 63 4.88 18.97 -3.75
CA ASN A 63 6.10 19.64 -3.31
C ASN A 63 7.24 19.31 -4.30
N LYS A 64 8.08 20.32 -4.60
CA LYS A 64 9.23 20.18 -5.51
C LYS A 64 10.17 19.05 -5.06
N ASP A 65 10.37 18.89 -3.76
CA ASP A 65 11.29 17.90 -3.16
C ASP A 65 10.69 16.49 -3.06
N THR A 66 9.41 16.32 -3.41
CA THR A 66 8.75 15.01 -3.40
C THR A 66 8.84 14.36 -4.79
N SER A 67 9.20 13.08 -4.86
CA SER A 67 9.17 12.35 -6.13
C SER A 67 7.73 12.23 -6.66
N LEU A 68 7.56 12.12 -7.99
CA LEU A 68 6.24 11.93 -8.58
C LEU A 68 5.56 10.67 -8.03
N THR A 69 6.30 9.57 -7.87
CA THR A 69 5.75 8.31 -7.36
C THR A 69 5.23 8.47 -5.93
N ALA A 70 5.98 9.13 -5.04
CA ALA A 70 5.52 9.40 -3.67
C ALA A 70 4.28 10.31 -3.68
N ALA A 71 4.27 11.35 -4.52
CA ALA A 71 3.12 12.22 -4.67
C ALA A 71 1.86 11.49 -5.17
N ILE A 72 2.01 10.55 -6.10
CA ILE A 72 0.89 9.70 -6.55
C ILE A 72 0.34 8.87 -5.39
N ARG A 73 1.20 8.20 -4.61
CA ARG A 73 0.75 7.37 -3.47
C ARG A 73 -0.06 8.19 -2.46
N VAL A 74 0.43 9.38 -2.10
CA VAL A 74 -0.26 10.30 -1.18
C VAL A 74 -1.57 10.78 -1.79
N PHE A 75 -1.57 11.15 -3.08
CA PHE A 75 -2.80 11.56 -3.78
C PHE A 75 -3.88 10.48 -3.74
N LEU A 76 -3.53 9.23 -4.05
CA LEU A 76 -4.48 8.10 -4.02
C LEU A 76 -5.10 7.94 -2.62
N MET A 77 -4.26 7.96 -1.58
CA MET A 77 -4.73 7.89 -0.19
C MET A 77 -5.67 9.04 0.15
N LEU A 78 -5.31 10.28 -0.20
CA LEU A 78 -6.12 11.46 0.11
C LEU A 78 -7.46 11.47 -0.66
N TYR A 79 -7.45 11.03 -1.92
CA TYR A 79 -8.66 10.93 -2.74
C TYR A 79 -9.68 9.99 -2.08
N TYR A 80 -9.27 8.79 -1.69
CA TYR A 80 -10.17 7.84 -1.03
C TYR A 80 -10.51 8.25 0.40
N ARG A 81 -9.59 8.89 1.13
CA ARG A 81 -9.88 9.44 2.46
C ARG A 81 -10.98 10.50 2.40
N ALA A 82 -10.96 11.38 1.40
CA ALA A 82 -12.01 12.40 1.23
C ALA A 82 -13.39 11.79 0.92
N ALA A 83 -13.43 10.61 0.30
CA ALA A 83 -14.67 9.86 0.05
C ALA A 83 -15.12 9.01 1.26
N SER A 84 -14.27 8.81 2.26
CA SER A 84 -14.58 8.03 3.46
C SER A 84 -15.29 8.89 4.51
N THR A 85 -16.61 8.76 4.58
CA THR A 85 -17.44 9.39 5.62
C THR A 85 -17.64 8.43 6.81
N GLU A 86 -18.04 8.96 7.97
CA GLU A 86 -18.32 8.12 9.15
C GLU A 86 -19.42 7.09 8.85
N ASP A 87 -20.53 7.51 8.22
CA ASP A 87 -21.57 6.58 7.75
C ASP A 87 -21.02 5.55 6.76
N GLY A 88 -20.08 5.95 5.90
CA GLY A 88 -19.39 5.04 4.98
C GLY A 88 -18.56 3.99 5.72
N HIS A 89 -17.85 4.39 6.77
CA HIS A 89 -17.14 3.48 7.67
C HIS A 89 -18.09 2.51 8.37
N VAL A 90 -19.21 3.00 8.90
CA VAL A 90 -20.24 2.16 9.53
C VAL A 90 -20.79 1.14 8.53
N ARG A 91 -21.18 1.57 7.31
CA ARG A 91 -21.69 0.67 6.26
C ARG A 91 -20.66 -0.37 5.80
N ALA A 92 -19.39 0.01 5.75
CA ALA A 92 -18.29 -0.91 5.42
C ALA A 92 -17.92 -1.85 6.60
N GLY A 93 -18.52 -1.65 7.79
CA GLY A 93 -18.19 -2.41 9.00
C GLY A 93 -16.79 -2.10 9.53
N HIS A 94 -16.31 -0.87 9.34
CA HIS A 94 -15.08 -0.35 9.95
C HIS A 94 -15.30 0.02 11.42
N GLY A 95 -14.24 0.43 12.13
CA GLY A 95 -14.30 0.86 13.55
C GLY A 95 -14.17 -0.26 14.60
N SER A 96 -13.94 -1.51 14.19
CA SER A 96 -13.67 -2.63 15.11
C SER A 96 -12.50 -3.46 14.60
N PHE A 97 -11.47 -3.59 15.44
CA PHE A 97 -10.29 -4.40 15.11
C PHE A 97 -10.63 -5.90 15.06
N ASP A 98 -11.56 -6.39 15.89
CA ASP A 98 -12.09 -7.75 15.78
C ASP A 98 -12.70 -8.01 14.40
N ARG A 99 -13.51 -7.07 13.89
CA ARG A 99 -14.08 -7.18 12.54
C ARG A 99 -13.00 -7.13 11.47
N MET A 100 -11.95 -6.32 11.66
CA MET A 100 -10.79 -6.31 10.75
C MET A 100 -10.07 -7.66 10.74
N MET A 101 -9.77 -8.24 11.91
CA MET A 101 -9.12 -9.54 12.05
C MET A 101 -9.94 -10.66 11.43
N LYS A 102 -11.26 -10.67 11.66
CA LYS A 102 -12.18 -11.62 11.04
C LYS A 102 -12.16 -11.52 9.50
N ARG A 103 -12.13 -10.30 8.93
CA ARG A 103 -11.99 -10.10 7.48
C ARG A 103 -10.65 -10.58 6.95
N ALA A 104 -9.58 -10.35 7.69
CA ALA A 104 -8.24 -10.84 7.36
C ALA A 104 -8.08 -12.36 7.55
N ARG A 105 -9.11 -13.06 8.07
CA ARG A 105 -9.05 -14.47 8.47
C ARG A 105 -7.91 -14.76 9.45
N ALA A 106 -7.61 -13.80 10.31
CA ALA A 106 -6.57 -13.89 11.33
C ALA A 106 -7.20 -13.98 12.72
N GLY A 107 -6.62 -14.82 13.59
CA GLY A 107 -6.98 -14.91 15.01
C GLY A 107 -6.09 -14.03 15.89
N TRP A 108 -6.58 -13.63 17.06
CA TRP A 108 -5.80 -12.88 18.06
C TRP A 108 -4.52 -13.60 18.50
N THR A 109 -4.52 -14.93 18.46
CA THR A 109 -3.35 -15.77 18.71
C THR A 109 -2.21 -15.50 17.73
N ALA A 110 -2.50 -15.19 16.46
CA ALA A 110 -1.50 -14.84 15.46
C ALA A 110 -0.80 -13.49 15.76
N LEU A 111 -1.40 -12.66 16.60
CA LEU A 111 -0.81 -11.42 17.11
C LEU A 111 -0.22 -11.57 18.52
N GLY A 112 -0.17 -12.80 19.07
CA GLY A 112 0.34 -13.04 20.43
C GLY A 112 -0.59 -12.53 21.54
N VAL A 113 -1.89 -12.44 21.28
CA VAL A 113 -2.90 -11.95 22.24
C VAL A 113 -3.92 -13.05 22.51
N ASN A 114 -4.37 -13.18 23.76
CA ASN A 114 -5.44 -14.11 24.11
C ASN A 114 -6.82 -13.57 23.69
N ALA A 115 -7.84 -14.42 23.73
CA ALA A 115 -9.22 -14.07 23.35
C ALA A 115 -9.86 -12.97 24.23
N ALA A 116 -9.25 -12.62 25.36
CA ALA A 116 -9.68 -11.55 26.27
C ALA A 116 -8.86 -10.25 26.13
N GLY A 117 -7.98 -10.15 25.13
CA GLY A 117 -7.15 -8.96 24.89
C GLY A 117 -5.88 -8.85 25.75
N GLY A 118 -5.59 -9.85 26.59
CA GLY A 118 -4.35 -9.94 27.36
C GLY A 118 -3.18 -10.46 26.51
N LYS A 119 -1.98 -9.91 26.69
CA LYS A 119 -0.76 -10.46 26.04
C LYS A 119 -0.57 -11.91 26.46
N LEU A 120 -0.34 -12.80 25.48
CA LEU A 120 0.07 -14.18 25.76
C LEU A 120 1.48 -14.12 26.35
N LEU A 121 1.67 -14.69 27.55
CA LEU A 121 2.99 -14.77 28.15
C LEU A 121 3.89 -15.65 27.26
N THR A 122 4.97 -15.07 26.76
CA THR A 122 5.97 -15.86 26.02
C THR A 122 6.71 -16.79 26.98
N PRO A 123 7.25 -17.93 26.50
CA PRO A 123 8.03 -18.84 27.34
C PRO A 123 9.21 -18.15 28.07
N GLU A 124 9.81 -17.12 27.46
CA GLU A 124 10.87 -16.30 28.08
C GLU A 124 10.38 -15.48 29.28
N THR A 125 9.13 -15.02 29.26
CA THR A 125 8.57 -14.19 30.35
C THR A 125 8.31 -15.02 31.62
N ILE A 126 8.10 -16.33 31.47
CA ILE A 126 7.86 -17.25 32.60
C ILE A 126 9.14 -17.49 33.42
N ARG A 127 10.32 -17.44 32.79
CA ARG A 127 11.62 -17.65 33.45
C ARG A 127 12.10 -16.47 34.33
N LEU A 128 11.54 -15.27 34.16
CA LEU A 128 11.97 -14.07 34.90
C LEU A 128 11.15 -13.80 36.18
N ARG A 129 10.22 -14.69 36.53
CA ARG A 129 9.37 -14.60 37.74
C ARG A 129 9.55 -15.75 38.73
N SER A 130 10.56 -16.61 38.49
CA SER A 130 10.95 -17.73 39.35
C SER A 130 12.26 -17.45 40.06
#